data_AF-A0A2V6BRS7-F1
#
_entry.id   AF-A0A2V6BRS7-F1
#
_cell.length_a   1.000
_cell.length_b   1.000
_cell.length_c   1.000
_cell.angle_alpha   90.00
_cell.angle_beta   90.00
_cell.angle_gamma   90.00
#
_symmetry.space_group_name_H-M   'P 1'
#
loop_
_entity.id
_entity.type
_entity.pdbx_description
1 polymer ?
#
loop_
_entity_poly.entity_id
_entity_poly.type
_entity_poly.pdbx_seq_one_letter_code
_entity_poly.pdbx_strand_id
1 'polypeptide(L)'
;MSWLARHRRLAFAAVCTFWTAVVFVGHFFPTLPFISIPWRGEQSFEDLLRTEGRKTTARDDFIFLGIDQQSLQLDAVGPEEIAGNRAFELMTERPFPWSREIWVLLLDRLFGAGARLVIFDLVFNNPNDGDPGFRTALDRYHDRVVVGMNIDTQNNTQVVLPNTQLIPPPAETDDRVGFVNYWNDELDGKLRAARFFTSERQLAGVAPVSGDEVYTSMSARALTKLGRSADIPQDQRDHLFRFSSNDAYPPFPLWQIFHPAFWKANYADGAVFKDKIVIVGASSQIQHDFIVTPLNPATPGPAVHLQVIAATEAHEFL
;
A
#
# COMPACT_ATOMS: atom_id res chain seq x y z
N MET A 1 31.99 57.39 9.32
CA MET A 1 32.23 56.23 8.43
C MET A 1 33.14 55.13 9.04
N SER A 2 33.35 55.02 10.35
CA SER A 2 34.32 54.04 10.93
C SER A 2 33.75 52.96 11.86
N TRP A 3 32.49 53.07 12.31
CA TRP A 3 31.89 52.09 13.23
C TRP A 3 31.52 50.78 12.54
N LEU A 4 30.91 50.87 11.35
CA LEU A 4 30.54 49.73 10.50
C LEU A 4 31.76 48.93 10.00
N ALA A 5 32.89 49.59 9.72
CA ALA A 5 34.11 48.92 9.26
C ALA A 5 34.78 48.09 10.36
N ARG A 6 34.76 48.57 11.62
CA ARG A 6 35.38 47.91 12.78
C ARG A 6 34.57 46.72 13.30
N HIS A 7 33.25 46.76 13.16
CA HIS A 7 32.35 45.68 13.61
C HIS A 7 31.89 44.76 12.47
N ARG A 8 32.35 44.97 11.24
CA ARG A 8 31.93 44.17 10.07
C ARG A 8 32.15 42.67 10.26
N ARG A 9 33.27 42.29 10.88
CA ARG A 9 33.59 40.88 11.20
C ARG A 9 32.66 40.31 12.26
N LEU A 10 32.33 41.09 13.29
CA LEU A 10 31.39 40.69 14.34
C LEU A 10 29.95 40.59 13.82
N ALA A 11 29.52 41.54 12.98
CA ALA A 11 28.23 41.50 12.32
C ALA A 11 28.12 40.29 11.39
N PHE A 12 29.16 39.99 10.60
CA PHE A 12 29.20 38.81 9.75
C PHE A 12 29.17 37.52 10.56
N ALA A 13 29.97 37.42 11.63
CA ALA A 13 29.95 36.27 12.52
C ALA A 13 28.57 36.08 13.18
N ALA A 14 27.92 37.16 13.62
CA ALA A 14 26.57 37.09 14.19
C ALA A 14 25.53 36.62 13.17
N VAL A 15 25.61 37.09 11.92
CA VAL A 15 24.73 36.62 10.82
C VAL A 15 24.98 35.14 10.52
N CYS A 16 26.24 34.70 10.43
CA CYS A 16 26.56 33.29 10.23
C CYS A 16 26.06 32.43 11.39
N THR A 17 26.33 32.81 12.64
CA THR A 17 25.84 32.08 13.82
C THR A 17 24.33 32.03 13.87
N PHE A 18 23.65 33.12 13.53
CA PHE A 18 22.19 33.16 13.46
C PHE A 18 21.66 32.18 12.42
N TRP A 19 22.15 32.21 11.18
CA TRP A 19 21.71 31.28 10.14
C TRP A 19 22.06 29.83 10.44
N THR A 20 23.24 29.56 11.00
CA THR A 20 23.61 28.22 11.47
C THR A 20 22.65 27.75 12.56
N ALA A 21 22.29 28.61 13.52
CA ALA A 21 21.32 28.27 14.56
C ALA A 21 19.93 28.02 13.97
N VAL A 22 19.47 28.83 13.00
CA VAL A 22 18.19 28.63 12.30
C VAL A 22 18.18 27.31 11.55
N VAL A 23 19.24 26.98 10.80
CA VAL A 23 19.37 25.70 10.07
C VAL A 23 19.43 24.53 11.05
N PHE A 24 20.18 24.66 12.14
CA PHE A 24 20.28 23.63 13.18
C PHE A 24 18.93 23.40 13.85
N VAL A 25 18.22 24.47 14.23
CA VAL A 25 16.87 24.38 14.79
C VAL A 25 15.91 23.78 13.76
N GLY A 26 16.00 24.16 12.48
CA GLY A 26 15.18 23.57 11.42
C GLY A 26 15.46 22.09 11.18
N HIS A 27 16.71 21.65 11.34
CA HIS A 27 17.08 20.24 11.21
C HIS A 27 16.51 19.38 12.35
N PHE A 28 16.57 19.86 13.59
CA PHE A 28 16.09 19.11 14.76
C PHE A 28 14.60 19.32 15.06
N PHE A 29 14.02 20.41 14.59
CA PHE A 29 12.63 20.77 14.81
C PHE A 29 11.96 21.17 13.49
N PRO A 30 11.91 20.26 12.50
CA PRO A 30 11.44 20.57 11.15
C PRO A 30 9.95 20.93 11.12
N THR A 31 9.18 20.58 12.15
CA THR A 31 7.75 20.88 12.26
C THR A 31 7.45 22.26 12.86
N LEU A 32 8.46 23.01 13.35
CA LEU A 32 8.21 24.32 13.95
C LEU A 32 7.64 25.33 12.93
N PRO A 33 6.60 26.09 13.30
CA PRO A 33 6.05 27.12 12.43
C PRO A 33 7.13 28.17 12.10
N PHE A 34 7.06 28.73 10.89
CA PHE A 34 8.05 29.67 10.29
C PHE A 34 9.40 29.06 9.90
N ILE A 35 9.94 28.12 10.67
CA ILE A 35 11.21 27.43 10.37
C ILE A 35 11.03 26.39 9.24
N SER A 36 9.86 25.76 9.19
CA SER A 36 9.46 24.80 8.14
C SER A 36 9.15 25.42 6.78
N ILE A 37 9.05 26.75 6.65
CA ILE A 37 8.62 27.43 5.41
C ILE A 37 9.49 27.05 4.19
N PRO A 38 10.84 27.05 4.28
CA PRO A 38 11.68 26.67 3.14
C PRO A 38 11.42 25.24 2.68
N TRP A 39 11.34 24.28 3.61
CA TRP A 39 11.05 22.87 3.33
C TRP A 39 9.67 22.68 2.70
N ARG A 40 8.65 23.34 3.23
CA ARG A 40 7.29 23.29 2.63
C ARG A 40 7.28 23.88 1.22
N GLY A 41 8.05 24.94 0.98
CA GLY A 41 8.20 25.55 -0.34
C GLY A 41 8.85 24.60 -1.34
N GLU A 42 9.93 23.95 -0.93
CA GLU A 42 10.61 22.90 -1.70
C GLU A 42 9.67 21.73 -2.00
N GLN A 43 9.03 21.16 -0.99
CA GLN A 43 8.06 20.06 -1.15
C GLN A 43 6.90 20.44 -2.07
N SER A 44 6.39 21.67 -1.98
CA SER A 44 5.32 22.14 -2.86
C SER A 44 5.79 22.24 -4.31
N PHE A 45 7.04 22.66 -4.53
CA PHE A 45 7.62 22.69 -5.86
C PHE A 45 7.88 21.27 -6.40
N GLU A 46 8.40 20.37 -5.57
CA GLU A 46 8.52 18.94 -5.94
C GLU A 46 7.18 18.32 -6.28
N ASP A 47 6.12 18.62 -5.52
CA ASP A 47 4.78 18.14 -5.79
C ASP A 47 4.23 18.69 -7.11
N LEU A 48 4.53 19.95 -7.45
CA LEU A 48 4.22 20.53 -8.75
C LEU A 48 4.96 19.77 -9.87
N LEU A 49 6.26 19.53 -9.70
CA LEU A 49 7.06 18.75 -10.66
C LEU A 49 6.55 17.31 -10.79
N ARG A 50 6.05 16.72 -9.72
CA ARG A 50 5.45 15.38 -9.76
C ARG A 50 4.11 15.42 -10.44
N THR A 51 3.31 16.46 -10.26
CA THR A 51 1.98 16.65 -10.86
C THR A 51 2.05 16.94 -12.35
N GLU A 52 2.92 17.86 -12.77
CA GLU A 52 3.05 18.30 -14.17
C GLU A 52 4.09 17.50 -14.96
N GLY A 53 5.04 16.89 -14.25
CA GLY A 53 6.11 16.12 -14.87
C GLY A 53 5.65 14.76 -15.37
N ARG A 54 6.61 14.05 -15.97
CA ARG A 54 6.45 12.69 -16.46
C ARG A 54 5.89 11.78 -15.36
N LYS A 55 5.01 10.85 -15.74
CA LYS A 55 4.47 9.80 -14.87
C LYS A 55 5.11 8.46 -15.16
N THR A 56 5.03 7.57 -14.19
CA THR A 56 5.24 6.14 -14.43
C THR A 56 4.13 5.64 -15.36
N THR A 57 4.50 4.85 -16.37
CA THR A 57 3.52 4.34 -17.33
C THR A 57 2.61 3.35 -16.63
N ALA A 58 1.29 3.55 -16.76
CA ALA A 58 0.31 2.63 -16.22
C ALA A 58 0.44 1.26 -16.89
N ARG A 59 0.33 0.21 -16.08
CA ARG A 59 0.44 -1.18 -16.53
C ARG A 59 -0.92 -1.77 -16.80
N ASP A 60 -1.10 -2.32 -17.99
CA ASP A 60 -2.34 -2.94 -18.44
C ASP A 60 -2.55 -4.35 -17.84
N ASP A 61 -1.51 -4.92 -17.23
CA ASP A 61 -1.56 -6.21 -16.56
C ASP A 61 -1.89 -6.15 -15.07
N PHE A 62 -2.20 -4.95 -14.55
CA PHE A 62 -2.63 -4.75 -13.17
C PHE A 62 -4.15 -4.56 -13.10
N ILE A 63 -4.79 -5.23 -12.15
CA ILE A 63 -6.22 -5.10 -11.86
C ILE A 63 -6.41 -4.81 -10.38
N PHE A 64 -7.21 -3.79 -10.07
CA PHE A 64 -7.68 -3.52 -8.73
C PHE A 64 -9.13 -4.01 -8.57
N LEU A 65 -9.35 -5.07 -7.79
CA LEU A 65 -10.67 -5.49 -7.34
C LEU A 65 -11.01 -4.77 -6.03
N GLY A 66 -11.90 -3.80 -6.12
CA GLY A 66 -12.34 -2.98 -5.01
C GLY A 66 -13.50 -3.60 -4.24
N ILE A 67 -13.35 -3.70 -2.92
CA ILE A 67 -14.47 -3.84 -1.99
C ILE A 67 -15.17 -2.48 -1.95
N ASP A 68 -16.11 -2.28 -2.86
CA ASP A 68 -16.87 -1.04 -3.02
C ASP A 68 -18.16 -1.05 -2.18
N GLN A 69 -18.87 0.08 -2.17
CA GLN A 69 -20.12 0.19 -1.41
C GLN A 69 -21.15 -0.86 -1.84
N GLN A 70 -21.21 -1.14 -3.14
CA GLN A 70 -22.11 -2.14 -3.71
C GLN A 70 -21.72 -3.55 -3.25
N SER A 71 -20.43 -3.86 -3.08
CA SER A 71 -20.01 -5.14 -2.50
C SER A 71 -20.40 -5.27 -1.04
N LEU A 72 -20.36 -4.17 -0.26
CA LEU A 72 -20.71 -4.18 1.17
C LEU A 72 -22.22 -4.31 1.42
N GLN A 73 -23.05 -3.70 0.56
CA GLN A 73 -24.51 -3.67 0.74
C GLN A 73 -25.25 -4.71 -0.09
N LEU A 74 -24.74 -5.00 -1.29
CA LEU A 74 -25.31 -5.93 -2.28
C LEU A 74 -26.80 -5.71 -2.61
N ASP A 75 -27.26 -4.46 -2.59
CA ASP A 75 -28.65 -4.08 -2.88
C ASP A 75 -29.03 -4.14 -4.38
N ALA A 76 -28.05 -4.27 -5.28
CA ALA A 76 -28.28 -4.45 -6.71
C ALA A 76 -28.59 -5.89 -7.14
N VAL A 77 -28.56 -6.85 -6.21
CA VAL A 77 -28.80 -8.29 -6.48
C VAL A 77 -30.08 -8.74 -5.80
N GLY A 78 -30.92 -9.48 -6.53
CA GLY A 78 -32.22 -9.94 -6.01
C GLY A 78 -32.10 -11.09 -4.99
N PRO A 79 -33.08 -11.28 -4.07
CA PRO A 79 -33.05 -12.38 -3.10
C PRO A 79 -32.93 -13.78 -3.71
N GLU A 80 -33.55 -14.01 -4.87
CA GLU A 80 -33.46 -15.29 -5.59
C GLU A 80 -32.04 -15.55 -6.12
N GLU A 81 -31.36 -14.51 -6.61
CA GLU A 81 -29.98 -14.61 -7.09
C GLU A 81 -28.99 -14.80 -5.93
N ILE A 82 -29.26 -14.19 -4.78
CA ILE A 82 -28.50 -14.40 -3.54
C ILE A 82 -28.61 -15.87 -3.12
N ALA A 83 -29.82 -16.42 -3.02
CA ALA A 83 -30.05 -17.81 -2.61
C ALA A 83 -29.49 -18.86 -3.60
N GLY A 84 -29.20 -18.46 -4.84
CA GLY A 84 -28.58 -19.31 -5.85
C GLY A 84 -27.05 -19.19 -5.93
N ASN A 85 -26.44 -18.29 -5.15
CA ASN A 85 -25.02 -17.95 -5.28
C ASN A 85 -24.33 -17.88 -3.92
N ARG A 86 -23.53 -18.90 -3.61
CA ARG A 86 -22.80 -19.02 -2.34
C ARG A 86 -21.99 -17.78 -1.97
N ALA A 87 -21.37 -17.11 -2.95
CA ALA A 87 -20.61 -15.90 -2.67
C ALA A 87 -21.50 -14.76 -2.16
N PHE A 88 -22.70 -14.61 -2.74
CA PHE A 88 -23.67 -13.60 -2.31
C PHE A 88 -24.31 -13.94 -0.97
N GLU A 89 -24.56 -15.22 -0.68
CA GLU A 89 -24.97 -15.65 0.66
C GLU A 89 -23.92 -15.21 1.70
N LEU A 90 -22.64 -15.50 1.46
CA LEU A 90 -21.54 -15.14 2.36
C LEU A 90 -21.40 -13.62 2.56
N MET A 91 -21.69 -12.84 1.51
CA MET A 91 -21.62 -11.37 1.54
C MET A 91 -22.82 -10.73 2.26
N THR A 92 -23.96 -11.44 2.37
CA THR A 92 -25.20 -10.93 2.98
C THR A 92 -25.56 -11.53 4.33
N GLU A 93 -24.95 -12.66 4.71
CA GLU A 93 -25.17 -13.33 6.00
C GLU A 93 -24.82 -12.43 7.19
N ARG A 94 -23.80 -11.58 7.04
CA ARG A 94 -23.38 -10.61 8.06
C ARG A 94 -22.63 -9.42 7.45
N PRO A 95 -22.56 -8.28 8.18
CA PRO A 95 -21.69 -7.17 7.79
C PRO A 95 -20.23 -7.60 7.64
N PHE A 96 -19.49 -6.90 6.78
CA PHE A 96 -18.05 -7.08 6.65
C PHE A 96 -17.37 -6.95 8.04
N PRO A 97 -16.40 -7.82 8.40
CA PRO A 97 -15.75 -8.84 7.58
C PRO A 97 -16.56 -10.14 7.37
N TRP A 98 -16.69 -10.57 6.12
CA TRP A 98 -17.37 -11.82 5.74
C TRP A 98 -16.59 -13.08 6.14
N SER A 99 -17.21 -14.24 6.00
CA SER A 99 -16.52 -15.53 6.13
C SER A 99 -15.40 -15.65 5.10
N ARG A 100 -14.27 -16.25 5.48
CA ARG A 100 -13.08 -16.42 4.65
C ARG A 100 -13.28 -17.33 3.47
N GLU A 101 -14.37 -18.10 3.45
CA GLU A 101 -14.81 -18.88 2.30
C GLU A 101 -14.93 -18.01 1.04
N ILE A 102 -15.31 -16.72 1.17
CA ILE A 102 -15.39 -15.80 0.03
C ILE A 102 -14.05 -15.63 -0.68
N TRP A 103 -12.94 -15.63 0.07
CA TRP A 103 -11.60 -15.48 -0.48
C TRP A 103 -11.13 -16.77 -1.16
N VAL A 104 -11.60 -17.93 -0.69
CA VAL A 104 -11.39 -19.22 -1.39
C VAL A 104 -12.07 -19.21 -2.74
N LEU A 105 -13.36 -18.84 -2.78
CA LEU A 105 -14.13 -18.73 -4.02
C LEU A 105 -13.51 -17.74 -5.00
N LEU A 106 -12.98 -16.61 -4.48
CA LEU A 106 -12.28 -15.62 -5.27
C LEU A 106 -10.99 -16.19 -5.86
N LEU A 107 -10.12 -16.79 -5.04
CA LEU A 107 -8.84 -17.33 -5.49
C LEU A 107 -9.04 -18.43 -6.55
N ASP A 108 -9.95 -19.38 -6.30
CA ASP A 108 -10.23 -20.45 -7.26
C ASP A 108 -10.77 -19.90 -8.59
N ARG A 109 -11.61 -18.86 -8.56
CA ARG A 109 -12.11 -18.20 -9.78
C ARG A 109 -11.01 -17.45 -10.53
N LEU A 110 -10.20 -16.63 -9.84
CA LEU A 110 -9.15 -15.82 -10.45
C LEU A 110 -8.01 -16.69 -11.01
N PHE A 111 -7.52 -17.67 -10.25
CA PHE A 111 -6.48 -18.56 -10.72
C PHE A 111 -6.99 -19.57 -11.76
N GLY A 112 -8.25 -20.01 -11.66
CA GLY A 112 -8.91 -20.79 -12.71
C GLY A 112 -9.01 -20.03 -14.05
N ALA A 113 -9.14 -18.70 -13.99
CA ALA A 113 -9.10 -17.80 -15.15
C ALA A 113 -7.68 -17.43 -15.62
N GLY A 114 -6.64 -17.89 -14.93
CA GLY A 114 -5.24 -17.68 -15.33
C GLY A 114 -4.58 -16.44 -14.74
N ALA A 115 -5.08 -15.88 -13.63
CA ALA A 115 -4.36 -14.83 -12.90
C ALA A 115 -2.93 -15.26 -12.53
N ARG A 116 -1.98 -14.34 -12.67
CA ARG A 116 -0.56 -14.58 -12.38
C ARG A 116 -0.26 -14.46 -10.90
N LEU A 117 -0.82 -13.42 -10.25
CA LEU A 117 -0.62 -13.12 -8.83
C LEU A 117 -1.90 -12.51 -8.26
N VAL A 118 -2.28 -12.88 -7.04
CA VAL A 118 -3.34 -12.23 -6.27
C VAL A 118 -2.75 -11.65 -4.98
N ILE A 119 -3.01 -10.37 -4.70
CA ILE A 119 -2.52 -9.64 -3.54
C ILE A 119 -3.73 -9.22 -2.71
N PHE A 120 -3.77 -9.55 -1.43
CA PHE A 120 -4.80 -9.08 -0.51
C PHE A 120 -4.25 -7.91 0.32
N ASP A 121 -4.66 -6.70 -0.03
CA ASP A 121 -4.52 -5.51 0.81
C ASP A 121 -5.59 -5.53 1.92
N LEU A 122 -5.48 -6.56 2.76
CA LEU A 122 -6.35 -6.89 3.88
C LEU A 122 -5.52 -7.59 4.95
N VAL A 123 -5.79 -7.26 6.21
CA VAL A 123 -5.09 -7.83 7.36
C VAL A 123 -6.00 -8.85 8.03
N PHE A 124 -5.60 -10.12 8.00
CA PHE A 124 -6.41 -11.24 8.49
C PHE A 124 -6.08 -11.65 9.93
N ASN A 125 -5.96 -10.67 10.84
CA ASN A 125 -5.45 -10.84 12.20
C ASN A 125 -6.40 -11.54 13.19
N ASN A 126 -7.71 -11.34 13.04
CA ASN A 126 -8.70 -12.00 13.89
C ASN A 126 -9.14 -13.34 13.26
N PRO A 127 -9.27 -14.41 14.06
CA PRO A 127 -9.88 -15.66 13.62
C PRO A 127 -11.28 -15.42 13.05
N ASN A 128 -11.63 -16.16 12.00
CA ASN A 128 -12.90 -16.01 11.33
C ASN A 128 -13.35 -17.33 10.68
N ASP A 129 -14.65 -17.48 10.46
CA ASP A 129 -15.23 -18.64 9.79
C ASP A 129 -14.57 -18.86 8.43
N GLY A 130 -14.30 -20.12 8.10
CA GLY A 130 -13.63 -20.50 6.85
C GLY A 130 -12.10 -20.37 6.85
N ASP A 131 -11.46 -19.93 7.94
CA ASP A 131 -9.99 -19.85 8.04
C ASP A 131 -9.27 -21.16 7.61
N PRO A 132 -9.71 -22.37 8.01
CA PRO A 132 -9.05 -23.61 7.57
C PRO A 132 -9.12 -23.84 6.04
N GLY A 133 -10.25 -23.48 5.43
CA GLY A 133 -10.43 -23.55 3.97
C GLY A 133 -9.56 -22.52 3.26
N PHE A 134 -9.51 -21.31 3.80
CA PHE A 134 -8.69 -20.23 3.24
C PHE A 134 -7.20 -20.50 3.37
N ARG A 135 -6.75 -21.04 4.51
CA ARG A 135 -5.40 -21.57 4.68
C ARG A 135 -5.05 -22.58 3.59
N THR A 136 -5.92 -23.57 3.37
CA THR A 136 -5.70 -24.60 2.33
C THR A 136 -5.55 -23.97 0.94
N ALA A 137 -6.31 -22.91 0.65
CA ALA A 137 -6.17 -22.17 -0.60
C ALA A 137 -4.85 -21.37 -0.66
N LEU A 138 -4.44 -20.70 0.42
CA LEU A 138 -3.16 -20.00 0.50
C LEU A 138 -1.97 -20.94 0.38
N ASP A 139 -2.07 -22.16 0.89
CA ASP A 139 -1.05 -23.20 0.74
C ASP A 139 -1.02 -23.73 -0.71
N ARG A 140 -2.18 -23.93 -1.34
CA ARG A 140 -2.29 -24.34 -2.76
C ARG A 140 -1.69 -23.29 -3.71
N TYR A 141 -1.93 -22.01 -3.43
CA TYR A 141 -1.51 -20.90 -4.29
C TYR A 141 -0.30 -20.15 -3.73
N HIS A 142 0.51 -20.81 -2.90
CA HIS A 142 1.62 -20.24 -2.14
C HIS A 142 2.50 -19.28 -2.95
N ASP A 143 2.95 -19.70 -4.13
CA ASP A 143 3.88 -18.92 -4.96
C ASP A 143 3.21 -17.76 -5.73
N ARG A 144 1.88 -17.65 -5.64
CA ARG A 144 1.06 -16.70 -6.41
C ARG A 144 0.12 -15.87 -5.54
N VAL A 145 0.26 -15.90 -4.22
CA VAL A 145 -0.57 -15.11 -3.31
C VAL A 145 0.26 -14.29 -2.32
N VAL A 146 -0.19 -13.08 -2.02
CA VAL A 146 0.35 -12.22 -0.97
C VAL A 146 -0.79 -11.76 -0.05
N VAL A 147 -0.55 -11.73 1.25
CA VAL A 147 -1.49 -11.26 2.29
C VAL A 147 -0.86 -10.17 3.14
N GLY A 148 -1.69 -9.25 3.63
CA GLY A 148 -1.25 -8.11 4.43
C GLY A 148 -0.97 -8.47 5.89
N MET A 149 0.15 -7.96 6.40
CA MET A 149 0.30 -7.60 7.82
C MET A 149 0.24 -6.09 7.98
N ASN A 150 -0.08 -5.61 9.17
CA ASN A 150 -0.08 -4.19 9.50
C ASN A 150 0.94 -3.88 10.59
N ILE A 151 1.46 -2.66 10.59
CA ILE A 151 2.25 -2.09 11.67
C ILE A 151 1.39 -1.00 12.30
N ASP A 152 0.89 -1.27 13.51
CA ASP A 152 0.03 -0.34 14.23
C ASP A 152 0.87 0.77 14.86
N THR A 153 1.13 1.82 14.07
CA THR A 153 1.89 3.00 14.50
C THR A 153 1.13 3.86 15.53
N GLN A 154 -0.17 3.63 15.74
CA GLN A 154 -0.97 4.35 16.73
C GLN A 154 -0.88 3.68 18.11
N ASN A 155 -0.74 2.36 18.15
CA ASN A 155 -0.63 1.57 19.37
C ASN A 155 0.77 0.94 19.51
N ASN A 156 1.76 1.75 19.88
CA ASN A 156 3.11 1.29 20.24
C ASN A 156 3.92 0.62 19.11
N THR A 157 3.59 0.90 17.85
CA THR A 157 4.26 0.36 16.66
C THR A 157 4.27 -1.18 16.62
N GLN A 158 3.16 -1.79 17.03
CA GLN A 158 3.04 -3.24 17.11
C GLN A 158 2.85 -3.86 15.72
N VAL A 159 3.56 -4.95 15.44
CA VAL A 159 3.32 -5.78 14.24
C VAL A 159 2.06 -6.62 14.44
N VAL A 160 1.11 -6.47 13.53
CA VAL A 160 -0.19 -7.16 13.50
C VAL A 160 -0.17 -8.15 12.33
N LEU A 161 0.08 -9.41 12.66
CA LEU A 161 0.19 -10.52 11.71
C LEU A 161 -1.17 -11.14 11.37
N PRO A 162 -1.30 -11.87 10.25
CA PRO A 162 -2.40 -12.79 10.03
C PRO A 162 -2.54 -13.78 11.19
N ASN A 163 -3.77 -14.20 11.48
CA ASN A 163 -4.02 -15.13 12.58
C ASN A 163 -3.34 -16.50 12.34
N THR A 164 -3.02 -17.20 13.42
CA THR A 164 -2.23 -18.44 13.38
C THR A 164 -2.95 -19.63 12.75
N GLN A 165 -4.29 -19.60 12.63
CA GLN A 165 -5.03 -20.61 11.88
C GLN A 165 -4.80 -20.44 10.39
N LEU A 166 -4.68 -19.19 9.92
CA LEU A 166 -4.45 -18.85 8.53
C LEU A 166 -2.99 -19.00 8.11
N ILE A 167 -2.04 -18.39 8.82
CA ILE A 167 -0.60 -18.52 8.59
C ILE A 167 0.07 -18.98 9.89
N PRO A 168 0.64 -20.19 9.94
CA PRO A 168 1.38 -20.65 11.13
C PRO A 168 2.59 -19.78 11.43
N PRO A 169 3.01 -19.71 12.69
CA PRO A 169 4.33 -19.23 13.05
C PRO A 169 5.45 -20.05 12.36
N PRO A 170 6.54 -19.41 11.89
CA PRO A 170 6.77 -17.96 11.91
C PRO A 170 6.06 -17.25 10.75
N ALA A 171 5.07 -16.41 11.04
CA ALA A 171 4.27 -15.70 10.02
C ALA A 171 4.97 -14.42 9.56
N GLU A 172 5.79 -13.83 10.42
CA GLU A 172 6.61 -12.66 10.20
C GLU A 172 7.60 -12.79 9.02
N THR A 173 8.09 -14.00 8.78
CA THR A 173 9.05 -14.30 7.70
C THR A 173 8.44 -15.07 6.53
N ASP A 174 7.19 -15.54 6.65
CA ASP A 174 6.46 -16.23 5.58
C ASP A 174 6.44 -15.37 4.31
N ASP A 175 6.80 -15.98 3.18
CA ASP A 175 7.02 -15.26 1.93
C ASP A 175 5.72 -14.72 1.29
N ARG A 176 4.56 -15.12 1.80
CA ARG A 176 3.26 -14.61 1.43
C ARG A 176 2.89 -13.38 2.23
N VAL A 177 3.53 -13.13 3.38
CA VAL A 177 3.16 -12.05 4.30
C VAL A 177 4.02 -10.82 4.03
N GLY A 178 3.36 -9.68 3.77
CA GLY A 178 4.04 -8.39 3.59
C GLY A 178 3.30 -7.24 4.24
N PHE A 179 4.02 -6.25 4.77
CA PHE A 179 3.38 -5.11 5.41
C PHE A 179 2.71 -4.17 4.40
N VAL A 180 1.52 -3.65 4.75
CA VAL A 180 0.73 -2.73 3.91
C VAL A 180 1.08 -1.25 4.14
N ASN A 181 1.84 -0.96 5.19
CA ASN A 181 2.06 0.39 5.67
C ASN A 181 2.91 1.24 4.72
N TYR A 182 2.51 2.51 4.63
CA TYR A 182 3.31 3.60 4.09
C TYR A 182 3.53 4.67 5.16
N TRP A 183 4.69 5.31 5.11
CA TRP A 183 5.05 6.39 6.02
C TRP A 183 4.93 7.71 5.26
N ASN A 184 3.94 8.51 5.64
CA ASN A 184 3.72 9.81 5.04
C ASN A 184 4.72 10.83 5.58
N ASP A 185 4.97 11.87 4.78
CA ASP A 185 5.84 12.97 5.19
C ASP A 185 5.30 13.66 6.46
N GLU A 186 6.16 13.86 7.45
CA GLU A 186 5.78 14.44 8.74
C GLU A 186 5.34 15.91 8.65
N LEU A 187 5.74 16.64 7.60
CA LEU A 187 5.46 18.07 7.47
C LEU A 187 4.05 18.36 6.95
N ASP A 188 3.56 17.56 6.01
CA ASP A 188 2.27 17.80 5.33
C ASP A 188 1.40 16.55 5.14
N GLY A 189 1.86 15.39 5.62
CA GLY A 189 1.09 14.16 5.62
C GLY A 189 0.93 13.51 4.24
N LYS A 190 1.68 13.93 3.21
CA LYS A 190 1.60 13.30 1.89
C LYS A 190 2.57 12.13 1.74
N LEU A 191 2.11 11.06 1.10
CA LEU A 191 2.96 9.96 0.70
C LEU A 191 3.81 10.35 -0.51
N ARG A 192 5.13 10.18 -0.40
CA ARG A 192 6.10 10.52 -1.45
C ARG A 192 7.10 9.41 -1.74
N ALA A 193 7.25 8.49 -0.80
CA ALA A 193 8.28 7.47 -0.81
C ALA A 193 7.70 6.11 -0.48
N ALA A 194 8.37 5.05 -0.92
CA ALA A 194 8.08 3.69 -0.54
C ALA A 194 9.24 3.09 0.26
N ARG A 195 8.92 2.36 1.32
CA ARG A 195 9.86 1.52 2.06
C ARG A 195 9.58 0.06 1.73
N PHE A 196 10.62 -0.69 1.39
CA PHE A 196 10.49 -2.10 1.01
C PHE A 196 10.81 -3.06 2.15
N PHE A 197 11.64 -2.63 3.09
CA PHE A 197 12.09 -3.43 4.21
C PHE A 197 12.11 -2.58 5.49
N THR A 198 11.77 -3.18 6.63
CA THR A 198 11.86 -2.56 7.95
C THR A 198 12.19 -3.62 9.00
N SER A 199 12.51 -3.21 10.23
CA SER A 199 12.72 -4.11 11.37
C SER A 199 12.11 -3.52 12.63
N GLU A 200 11.90 -4.34 13.67
CA GLU A 200 11.43 -3.83 14.97
C GLU A 200 12.31 -2.70 15.51
N ARG A 201 13.63 -2.79 15.29
CA ARG A 201 14.57 -1.73 15.73
C ARG A 201 14.32 -0.43 15.00
N GLN A 202 14.16 -0.48 13.68
CA GLN A 202 13.87 0.73 12.90
C GLN A 202 12.51 1.33 13.30
N LEU A 203 11.51 0.47 13.52
CA LEU A 203 10.19 0.86 14.01
C LEU A 203 10.25 1.51 15.41
N ALA A 204 11.19 1.09 16.25
CA ALA A 204 11.49 1.70 17.54
C ALA A 204 12.39 2.95 17.46
N GLY A 205 12.75 3.41 16.25
CA GLY A 205 13.64 4.57 16.05
C GLY A 205 15.11 4.29 16.39
N VAL A 206 15.52 3.03 16.41
CA VAL A 206 16.88 2.60 16.74
C VAL A 206 17.59 2.11 15.48
N ALA A 207 18.90 2.39 15.38
CA ALA A 207 19.70 1.95 14.25
C ALA A 207 19.62 0.41 14.06
N PRO A 208 19.46 -0.06 12.80
CA PRO A 208 19.42 -1.48 12.49
C PRO A 208 20.80 -2.11 12.70
N VAL A 209 20.82 -3.40 13.03
CA VAL A 209 22.04 -4.19 13.18
C VAL A 209 22.01 -5.46 12.32
N SER A 210 23.18 -6.02 12.03
CA SER A 210 23.28 -7.27 11.28
C SER A 210 22.58 -8.40 12.03
N GLY A 211 21.65 -9.09 11.36
CA GLY A 211 20.89 -10.20 11.94
C GLY A 211 19.52 -9.81 12.50
N ASP A 212 19.11 -8.55 12.39
CA ASP A 212 17.73 -8.14 12.67
C ASP A 212 16.75 -8.93 11.79
N GLU A 213 15.60 -9.26 12.37
CA GLU A 213 14.48 -9.78 11.60
C GLU A 213 13.92 -8.66 10.71
N VAL A 214 13.89 -8.93 9.41
CA VAL A 214 13.49 -7.96 8.39
C VAL A 214 12.08 -8.27 7.90
N TYR A 215 11.16 -7.36 8.16
CA TYR A 215 9.82 -7.37 7.58
C TYR A 215 9.89 -6.83 6.16
N THR A 216 9.22 -7.51 5.24
CA THR A 216 9.17 -7.16 3.81
C THR A 216 7.84 -6.52 3.48
N SER A 217 7.82 -5.49 2.62
CA SER A 217 6.59 -4.83 2.20
C SER A 217 5.76 -5.72 1.29
N MET A 218 4.45 -5.49 1.24
CA MET A 218 3.55 -6.15 0.31
C MET A 218 4.02 -6.01 -1.15
N SER A 219 4.47 -4.80 -1.52
CA SER A 219 5.01 -4.53 -2.86
C SER A 219 6.28 -5.35 -3.15
N ALA A 220 7.19 -5.47 -2.19
CA ALA A 220 8.40 -6.27 -2.33
C ALA A 220 8.11 -7.79 -2.40
N ARG A 221 7.11 -8.29 -1.64
CA ARG A 221 6.65 -9.69 -1.75
C ARG A 221 6.06 -9.98 -3.13
N ALA A 222 5.22 -9.08 -3.64
CA ALA A 222 4.66 -9.19 -4.98
C ALA A 222 5.76 -9.22 -6.05
N LEU A 223 6.67 -8.26 -6.04
CA LEU A 223 7.81 -8.19 -6.96
C LEU A 223 8.68 -9.45 -6.89
N THR A 224 8.94 -9.97 -5.69
CA THR A 224 9.72 -11.20 -5.53
C THR A 224 9.04 -12.41 -6.17
N LYS A 225 7.73 -12.59 -5.95
CA LYS A 225 6.95 -13.67 -6.59
C LYS A 225 6.84 -13.51 -8.11
N LEU A 226 6.98 -12.28 -8.61
CA LEU A 226 7.07 -11.98 -10.05
C LEU A 226 8.47 -12.18 -10.65
N GLY A 227 9.46 -12.61 -9.85
CA GLY A 227 10.84 -12.78 -10.29
C GLY A 227 11.59 -11.45 -10.48
N ARG A 228 11.12 -10.38 -9.84
CA ARG A 228 11.61 -8.99 -9.95
C ARG A 228 12.39 -8.53 -8.72
N SER A 229 12.94 -9.45 -7.93
CA SER A 229 13.69 -9.10 -6.71
C SER A 229 14.89 -8.18 -6.97
N ALA A 230 15.49 -8.26 -8.17
CA ALA A 230 16.61 -7.41 -8.57
C ALA A 230 16.23 -5.92 -8.72
N ASP A 231 14.94 -5.61 -8.90
CA ASP A 231 14.45 -4.25 -9.11
C ASP A 231 14.16 -3.54 -7.78
N ILE A 232 14.09 -4.29 -6.68
CA ILE A 232 13.74 -3.80 -5.35
C ILE A 232 15.00 -3.19 -4.68
N PRO A 233 14.94 -1.94 -4.17
CA PRO A 233 16.00 -1.40 -3.32
C PRO A 233 16.25 -2.26 -2.08
N GLN A 234 17.47 -2.77 -1.92
CA GLN A 234 17.87 -3.70 -0.84
C GLN A 234 18.34 -2.95 0.42
N ASP A 235 17.54 -1.99 0.89
CA ASP A 235 17.79 -1.27 2.14
C ASP A 235 16.48 -0.95 2.87
N GLN A 236 16.57 -0.43 4.09
CA GLN A 236 15.41 -0.05 4.91
C GLN A 236 15.03 1.44 4.77
N ARG A 237 15.54 2.13 3.74
CA ARG A 237 15.28 3.57 3.56
C ARG A 237 13.98 3.79 2.79
N ASP A 238 13.48 5.01 2.92
CA ASP A 238 12.38 5.50 2.10
C ASP A 238 12.94 5.93 0.73
N HIS A 239 12.37 5.40 -0.35
CA HIS A 239 12.76 5.74 -1.72
C HIS A 239 11.66 6.56 -2.37
N LEU A 240 11.98 7.80 -2.74
CA LEU A 240 11.07 8.64 -3.52
C LEU A 240 10.80 7.96 -4.86
N PHE A 241 9.53 7.99 -5.29
CA PHE A 241 9.14 7.36 -6.54
C PHE A 241 8.20 8.24 -7.35
N ARG A 242 8.16 8.00 -8.65
CA ARG A 242 7.26 8.65 -9.58
C ARG A 242 5.94 7.90 -9.63
N PHE A 243 4.85 8.61 -9.36
CA PHE A 243 3.50 8.07 -9.43
C PHE A 243 3.05 7.86 -10.89
N SER A 244 2.08 6.96 -11.08
CA SER A 244 1.32 6.85 -12.33
C SER A 244 0.25 7.94 -12.42
N SER A 245 -0.57 7.96 -13.46
CA SER A 245 -1.73 8.87 -13.51
C SER A 245 -2.78 8.52 -12.45
N ASN A 246 -3.60 9.49 -12.04
CA ASN A 246 -4.65 9.29 -11.02
C ASN A 246 -5.69 8.23 -11.40
N ASP A 247 -5.89 8.02 -12.69
CA ASP A 247 -6.83 7.08 -13.29
C ASP A 247 -6.15 5.78 -13.75
N ALA A 248 -4.89 5.54 -13.38
CA ALA A 248 -4.13 4.38 -13.84
C ALA A 248 -4.75 3.03 -13.42
N TYR A 249 -5.30 2.95 -12.21
CA TYR A 249 -5.81 1.70 -11.61
C TYR A 249 -7.18 1.91 -10.97
N PRO A 250 -8.26 2.10 -11.76
CA PRO A 250 -9.60 2.24 -11.22
C PRO A 250 -10.09 0.92 -10.59
N PRO A 251 -10.90 0.97 -9.52
CA PRO A 251 -11.44 -0.23 -8.89
C PRO A 251 -12.52 -0.88 -9.76
N PHE A 252 -12.41 -2.19 -9.95
CA PHE A 252 -13.48 -3.06 -10.43
C PHE A 252 -14.29 -3.57 -9.24
N PRO A 253 -15.63 -3.49 -9.24
CA PRO A 253 -16.45 -3.93 -8.10
C PRO A 253 -16.32 -5.44 -7.84
N LEU A 254 -15.90 -5.80 -6.63
CA LEU A 254 -15.66 -7.20 -6.24
C LEU A 254 -16.89 -8.09 -6.46
N TRP A 255 -18.08 -7.63 -6.09
CA TRP A 255 -19.31 -8.42 -6.22
C TRP A 255 -19.61 -8.88 -7.66
N GLN A 256 -19.22 -8.09 -8.67
CA GLN A 256 -19.47 -8.44 -10.07
C GLN A 256 -18.71 -9.70 -10.50
N ILE A 257 -17.58 -9.99 -9.86
CA ILE A 257 -16.80 -11.22 -10.11
C ILE A 257 -17.63 -12.46 -9.81
N PHE A 258 -18.54 -12.38 -8.84
CA PHE A 258 -19.39 -13.48 -8.44
C PHE A 258 -20.69 -13.56 -9.23
N HIS A 259 -21.11 -12.47 -9.89
CA HIS A 259 -22.33 -12.42 -10.68
C HIS A 259 -22.15 -13.06 -12.07
N PRO A 260 -22.88 -14.11 -12.45
CA PRO A 260 -22.67 -14.80 -13.74
C PRO A 260 -22.79 -13.90 -14.97
N ALA A 261 -23.80 -13.01 -14.99
CA ALA A 261 -23.98 -12.10 -16.12
C ALA A 261 -22.83 -11.08 -16.27
N PHE A 262 -22.32 -10.50 -15.17
CA PHE A 262 -21.20 -9.57 -15.23
C PHE A 262 -19.87 -10.28 -15.45
N TRP A 263 -19.67 -11.46 -14.85
CA TRP A 263 -18.52 -12.34 -15.15
C TRP A 263 -18.37 -12.56 -16.66
N LYS A 264 -19.48 -12.86 -17.33
CA LYS A 264 -19.50 -13.03 -18.78
C LYS A 264 -19.33 -11.72 -19.54
N ALA A 265 -20.17 -10.72 -19.25
CA ALA A 265 -20.26 -9.49 -20.04
C ALA A 265 -19.09 -8.52 -19.82
N ASN A 266 -18.66 -8.35 -18.57
CA ASN A 266 -17.65 -7.35 -18.19
C ASN A 266 -16.23 -7.94 -18.12
N TYR A 267 -16.11 -9.24 -17.81
CA TYR A 267 -14.82 -9.90 -17.62
C TYR A 267 -14.50 -10.96 -18.67
N ALA A 268 -15.33 -11.06 -19.72
CA ALA A 268 -15.17 -12.01 -20.83
C ALA A 268 -14.96 -13.46 -20.34
N ASP A 269 -15.83 -13.91 -19.44
CA ASP A 269 -15.77 -15.22 -18.78
C ASP A 269 -14.42 -15.47 -18.06
N GLY A 270 -13.78 -14.40 -17.58
CA GLY A 270 -12.51 -14.43 -16.87
C GLY A 270 -11.29 -14.18 -17.72
N ALA A 271 -11.42 -14.10 -19.05
CA ALA A 271 -10.28 -13.87 -19.94
C ALA A 271 -9.50 -12.59 -19.62
N VAL A 272 -10.17 -11.58 -19.04
CA VAL A 272 -9.55 -10.33 -18.57
C VAL A 272 -8.47 -10.59 -17.50
N PHE A 273 -8.60 -11.64 -16.68
CA PHE A 273 -7.68 -11.96 -15.58
C PHE A 273 -6.47 -12.77 -16.01
N LYS A 274 -6.43 -13.26 -17.25
CA LYS A 274 -5.32 -14.07 -17.72
C LYS A 274 -4.00 -13.27 -17.69
N ASP A 275 -2.99 -13.85 -17.03
CA ASP A 275 -1.65 -13.29 -16.85
C ASP A 275 -1.62 -11.97 -16.04
N LYS A 276 -2.71 -11.62 -15.36
CA LYS A 276 -2.84 -10.37 -14.58
C LYS A 276 -2.35 -10.51 -13.15
N ILE A 277 -1.88 -9.39 -12.61
CA ILE A 277 -1.67 -9.17 -11.18
C ILE A 277 -2.92 -8.49 -10.64
N VAL A 278 -3.58 -9.15 -9.70
CA VAL A 278 -4.84 -8.70 -9.12
C VAL A 278 -4.60 -8.29 -7.68
N ILE A 279 -4.86 -7.02 -7.33
CA ILE A 279 -4.93 -6.60 -5.93
C ILE A 279 -6.38 -6.51 -5.49
N VAL A 280 -6.66 -6.99 -4.29
CA VAL A 280 -7.98 -6.99 -3.66
C VAL A 280 -7.88 -6.15 -2.40
N GLY A 281 -8.72 -5.13 -2.26
CA GLY A 281 -8.69 -4.26 -1.08
C GLY A 281 -9.82 -3.26 -1.04
N ALA A 282 -9.80 -2.38 -0.04
CA ALA A 282 -10.85 -1.39 0.18
C ALA A 282 -10.90 -0.36 -0.97
N SER A 283 -12.12 -0.07 -1.44
CA SER A 283 -12.36 1.04 -2.39
C SER A 283 -13.54 1.93 -1.98
N SER A 284 -14.32 1.52 -0.97
CA SER A 284 -15.40 2.33 -0.43
C SER A 284 -14.89 3.41 0.52
N GLN A 285 -15.54 4.59 0.50
CA GLN A 285 -15.19 5.71 1.38
C GLN A 285 -15.30 5.36 2.87
N ILE A 286 -16.22 4.47 3.22
CA ILE A 286 -16.50 4.05 4.61
C ILE A 286 -15.35 3.21 5.19
N GLN A 287 -14.56 2.53 4.35
CA GLN A 287 -13.41 1.77 4.82
C GLN A 287 -12.19 2.66 5.15
N HIS A 288 -12.25 3.96 4.84
CA HIS A 288 -11.24 4.97 5.19
C HIS A 288 -9.78 4.67 4.76
N ASP A 289 -9.58 3.76 3.81
CA ASP A 289 -8.28 3.40 3.28
C ASP A 289 -7.86 4.31 2.10
N PHE A 290 -7.65 5.58 2.43
CA PHE A 290 -7.21 6.58 1.47
C PHE A 290 -5.93 7.24 1.94
N ILE A 291 -4.98 7.35 1.01
CA ILE A 291 -3.69 7.95 1.21
C ILE A 291 -3.66 9.29 0.49
N VAL A 292 -3.23 10.33 1.20
CA VAL A 292 -2.97 11.64 0.63
C VAL A 292 -1.68 11.55 -0.18
N THR A 293 -1.75 11.77 -1.49
CA THR A 293 -0.57 11.83 -2.37
C THR A 293 -0.44 13.23 -2.98
N PRO A 294 0.73 13.58 -3.56
CA PRO A 294 0.86 14.80 -4.35
C PRO A 294 -0.14 14.91 -5.50
N LEU A 295 -0.59 13.77 -6.07
CA LEU A 295 -1.49 13.77 -7.22
C LEU A 295 -2.97 13.77 -6.86
N ASN A 296 -3.35 13.12 -5.76
CA ASN A 296 -4.73 12.98 -5.34
C ASN A 296 -4.79 12.86 -3.81
N PRO A 297 -5.55 13.73 -3.11
CA PRO A 297 -5.68 13.70 -1.66
C PRO A 297 -6.43 12.46 -1.13
N ALA A 298 -7.07 11.67 -1.99
CA ALA A 298 -7.79 10.47 -1.64
C ALA A 298 -7.46 9.33 -2.63
N THR A 299 -6.19 8.91 -2.64
CA THR A 299 -5.76 7.76 -3.45
C THR A 299 -6.06 6.46 -2.68
N PRO A 300 -6.78 5.47 -3.24
CA PRO A 300 -7.02 4.20 -2.55
C PRO A 300 -5.71 3.46 -2.24
N GLY A 301 -5.58 2.90 -1.03
CA GLY A 301 -4.41 2.10 -0.60
C GLY A 301 -3.97 1.04 -1.62
N PRO A 302 -4.88 0.20 -2.15
CA PRO A 302 -4.52 -0.80 -3.15
C PRO A 302 -3.96 -0.21 -4.45
N ALA A 303 -4.47 0.96 -4.87
CA ALA A 303 -3.96 1.65 -6.03
C ALA A 303 -2.55 2.22 -5.80
N VAL A 304 -2.23 2.63 -4.56
CA VAL A 304 -0.86 3.04 -4.19
C VAL A 304 0.10 1.85 -4.30
N HIS A 305 -0.26 0.67 -3.79
CA HIS A 305 0.56 -0.53 -3.94
C HIS A 305 0.87 -0.84 -5.42
N LEU A 306 -0.13 -0.79 -6.29
CA LEU A 306 0.07 -0.98 -7.73
C LEU A 306 1.01 0.08 -8.33
N GLN A 307 0.87 1.35 -7.93
CA GLN A 307 1.77 2.41 -8.38
C GLN A 307 3.21 2.20 -7.92
N VAL A 308 3.44 1.74 -6.69
CA VAL A 308 4.77 1.43 -6.18
C VAL A 308 5.38 0.24 -6.92
N ILE A 309 4.63 -0.82 -7.17
CA ILE A 309 5.09 -1.97 -7.96
C ILE A 309 5.46 -1.52 -9.38
N ALA A 310 4.61 -0.72 -10.04
CA ALA A 310 4.86 -0.20 -11.37
C ALA A 310 6.12 0.67 -11.43
N ALA A 311 6.29 1.60 -10.48
CA ALA A 311 7.45 2.47 -10.42
C ALA A 311 8.73 1.69 -10.15
N THR A 312 8.66 0.66 -9.30
CA THR A 312 9.82 -0.17 -8.95
C THR A 312 10.31 -0.99 -10.14
N GLU A 313 9.40 -1.69 -10.84
CA GLU A 313 9.78 -2.47 -12.05
C GLU A 313 10.28 -1.57 -13.19
N ALA A 314 9.83 -0.32 -13.26
CA ALA A 314 10.28 0.65 -14.25
C ALA A 314 11.55 1.40 -13.83
N HIS A 315 12.08 1.16 -12.61
CA HIS A 315 13.17 1.91 -12.00
C HIS A 315 12.92 3.44 -11.94
N GLU A 316 11.67 3.82 -11.67
CA GLU A 316 11.19 5.21 -11.63
C GLU A 316 11.31 5.83 -10.24
N PHE A 317 12.49 5.69 -9.63
CA PHE A 317 12.85 6.35 -8.37
C PHE A 317 13.35 7.78 -8.63
N LEU A 318 13.25 8.66 -7.62
CA LEU A 318 13.69 10.07 -7.67
C LEU A 318 14.92 10.31 -6.79
#